data_AF-A0A5N6F6Z3-F1
#
_entry.id   AF-A0A5N6F6Z3-F1
#
_cell.length_a   1.000
_cell.length_b   1.000
_cell.length_c   1.000
_cell.angle_alpha   90.00
_cell.angle_beta   90.00
_cell.angle_gamma   90.00
#
_symmetry.space_group_name_H-M   'P 1'
#
loop_
_entity.id
_entity.type
_entity.pdbx_description
1 polymer ?
#
loop_
_entity_poly.entity_id
_entity_poly.type
_entity_poly.pdbx_seq_one_letter_code
_entity_poly.pdbx_strand_id
1 'polypeptide(L)'
;MQALKELPSSVLTRFKDRPLPICTPYTFTHGDLNCQNVLVKDSELVGILDWESAGYFSVWWEYAATSIGFTAEDAEWKALLRVRLSGYEEGREFWRDIYALSRYPNLDERGQALVDSLLCVKQAADGELASTG
;
A
#
# COMPACT_ATOMS: atom_id res chain seq x y z
N MET A 1 -0.96 -1.76 -14.75
CA MET A 1 0.44 -2.12 -14.42
C MET A 1 1.48 -1.76 -15.52
N GLN A 2 1.14 -0.94 -16.52
CA GLN A 2 2.11 -0.52 -17.55
C GLN A 2 3.09 0.56 -17.05
N ALA A 3 2.64 1.43 -16.14
CA ALA A 3 3.42 2.55 -15.62
C ALA A 3 4.72 2.15 -14.88
N LEU A 4 4.74 1.01 -14.19
CA LEU A 4 5.97 0.54 -13.53
C LEU A 4 7.09 0.16 -14.51
N LYS A 5 6.76 -0.06 -15.80
CA LYS A 5 7.76 -0.39 -16.84
C LYS A 5 8.53 0.84 -17.32
N GLU A 6 7.98 2.04 -17.11
CA GLU A 6 8.60 3.30 -17.51
C GLU A 6 9.50 3.89 -16.41
N LEU A 7 9.43 3.35 -15.19
CA LEU A 7 10.31 3.74 -14.10
C LEU A 7 11.78 3.46 -14.47
N PRO A 8 12.71 4.36 -14.08
CA PRO A 8 14.13 4.09 -14.23
C PRO A 8 14.52 2.76 -13.57
N SER A 9 15.28 1.93 -14.28
CA SER A 9 15.65 0.59 -13.78
C SER A 9 16.38 0.65 -12.43
N SER A 10 17.16 1.70 -12.17
CA SER A 10 17.80 1.93 -10.87
C SER A 10 16.79 2.06 -9.73
N VAL A 11 15.73 2.85 -9.92
CA VAL A 11 14.64 3.01 -8.94
C VAL A 11 13.95 1.67 -8.70
N LEU A 12 13.62 0.95 -9.78
CA LEU A 12 12.93 -0.33 -9.69
C LEU A 12 13.77 -1.40 -8.95
N THR A 13 15.06 -1.50 -9.25
CA THR A 13 15.98 -2.42 -8.55
C THR A 13 16.07 -2.07 -7.07
N ARG A 14 16.32 -0.80 -6.73
CA ARG A 14 16.43 -0.37 -5.33
C ARG A 14 15.14 -0.56 -4.54
N PHE A 15 14.00 -0.35 -5.18
CA PHE A 15 12.70 -0.62 -4.57
C PHE A 15 12.54 -2.11 -4.23
N LYS A 16 12.96 -3.01 -5.13
CA LYS A 16 12.91 -4.46 -4.93
C LYS A 16 13.87 -4.97 -3.86
N ASP A 17 14.98 -4.27 -3.62
CA ASP A 17 15.97 -4.64 -2.61
C ASP A 17 15.53 -4.27 -1.17
N ARG A 18 14.44 -3.51 -1.01
CA ARG A 18 13.89 -3.17 0.32
C ARG A 18 13.30 -4.40 1.00
N PRO A 19 13.32 -4.46 2.35
CA PRO A 19 12.57 -5.46 3.09
C PRO A 19 11.08 -5.43 2.70
N LEU A 20 10.51 -6.60 2.43
CA LEU A 20 9.08 -6.75 2.20
C LEU A 20 8.34 -6.80 3.54
N PRO A 21 7.12 -6.24 3.62
CA PRO A 21 6.25 -6.45 4.78
C PRO A 21 5.93 -7.95 4.93
N ILE A 22 5.46 -8.34 6.12
CA ILE A 22 5.04 -9.72 6.39
C ILE A 22 3.99 -10.17 5.36
N CYS A 23 4.30 -11.13 4.50
CA CYS A 23 3.37 -11.60 3.47
C CYS A 23 2.48 -12.77 3.91
N THR A 24 2.66 -13.31 5.12
CA THR A 24 1.94 -14.49 5.61
C THR A 24 1.34 -14.26 7.00
N PRO A 25 0.22 -14.94 7.35
CA PRO A 25 -0.53 -15.85 6.49
C PRO A 25 -1.24 -15.13 5.34
N TYR A 26 -1.61 -15.87 4.30
CA TYR A 26 -2.57 -15.37 3.34
C TYR A 26 -3.97 -15.52 3.94
N THR A 27 -4.72 -14.43 3.98
CA THR A 27 -6.08 -14.37 4.53
C THR A 27 -7.07 -14.11 3.41
N PHE A 28 -8.27 -14.67 3.52
CA PHE A 28 -9.35 -14.30 2.62
C PHE A 28 -9.84 -12.89 2.97
N THR A 29 -9.56 -11.94 2.09
CA THR A 29 -9.90 -10.52 2.26
C THR A 29 -11.02 -10.13 1.32
N HIS A 30 -11.83 -9.16 1.71
CA HIS A 30 -12.93 -8.63 0.93
C HIS A 30 -12.46 -7.78 -0.25
N GLY A 31 -11.43 -6.94 -0.03
CA GLY A 31 -10.82 -6.11 -1.08
C GLY A 31 -11.54 -4.79 -1.36
N ASP A 32 -12.84 -4.69 -1.07
CA ASP A 32 -13.59 -3.42 -1.09
C ASP A 32 -14.60 -3.29 0.07
N LEU A 33 -14.12 -3.41 1.31
CA LEU A 33 -14.99 -3.35 2.50
C LEU A 33 -15.37 -1.90 2.84
N ASN A 34 -16.22 -1.31 2.01
CA ASN A 34 -16.82 0.01 2.22
C ASN A 34 -18.16 -0.09 3.00
N CYS A 35 -18.67 1.03 3.51
CA CYS A 35 -19.91 1.05 4.30
C CYS A 35 -21.16 0.65 3.51
N GLN A 36 -21.18 0.85 2.19
CA GLN A 36 -22.30 0.51 1.31
C GLN A 36 -22.42 -1.01 1.09
N ASN A 37 -21.32 -1.73 1.28
CA ASN A 37 -21.25 -3.19 1.20
C ASN A 37 -21.59 -3.89 2.53
N VAL A 38 -21.97 -3.14 3.58
CA VAL A 38 -22.35 -3.68 4.90
C VAL A 38 -23.85 -3.49 5.13
N LEU A 39 -24.59 -4.59 5.26
CA LEU A 39 -26.02 -4.56 5.54
C LEU A 39 -26.30 -4.69 7.04
N VAL A 40 -27.00 -3.71 7.59
CA VAL A 40 -27.44 -3.70 8.99
C VAL A 40 -28.97 -3.66 9.06
N LYS A 41 -29.56 -4.54 9.87
CA LYS A 41 -31.00 -4.54 10.16
C LYS A 41 -31.20 -4.69 11.66
N ASP A 42 -32.04 -3.85 12.25
CA ASP A 42 -32.35 -3.89 13.69
C ASP A 42 -31.09 -3.82 14.59
N SER A 43 -30.09 -3.04 14.16
CA SER A 43 -28.74 -2.91 14.78
C SER A 43 -27.85 -4.16 14.72
N GLU A 44 -28.21 -5.17 13.94
CA GLU A 44 -27.40 -6.36 13.71
C GLU A 44 -26.84 -6.41 12.29
N LEU A 45 -25.60 -6.91 12.16
CA LEU A 45 -25.00 -7.19 10.86
C LEU A 45 -25.73 -8.38 10.22
N VAL A 46 -26.37 -8.16 9.07
CA VAL A 46 -27.13 -9.20 8.37
C VAL A 46 -26.49 -9.65 7.06
N GLY A 47 -25.47 -8.94 6.57
CA GLY A 47 -24.76 -9.36 5.37
C GLY A 47 -23.59 -8.45 5.00
N ILE A 48 -22.70 -9.02 4.21
CA ILE A 48 -21.61 -8.32 3.50
C ILE A 48 -21.77 -8.64 2.02
N LEU A 49 -21.85 -7.60 1.20
CA LEU A 49 -22.08 -7.68 -0.24
C LEU A 49 -20.80 -7.45 -1.03
N ASP A 50 -20.85 -7.72 -2.34
CA ASP A 50 -19.84 -7.27 -3.31
C ASP A 50 -18.45 -7.90 -3.16
N TRP A 51 -18.44 -9.24 -3.15
CA TRP A 51 -17.23 -10.06 -3.02
C TRP A 51 -16.42 -10.21 -4.32
N GLU A 52 -16.68 -9.42 -5.37
CA GLU A 52 -16.01 -9.60 -6.67
C GLU A 52 -14.50 -9.27 -6.64
N SER A 53 -14.10 -8.41 -5.69
CA SER A 53 -12.70 -8.06 -5.43
C SER A 53 -12.03 -8.97 -4.39
N ALA A 54 -12.75 -9.96 -3.86
CA ALA A 54 -12.27 -10.79 -2.78
C ALA A 54 -11.24 -11.82 -3.25
N GLY A 55 -10.35 -12.20 -2.34
CA GLY A 55 -9.31 -13.18 -2.64
C GLY A 55 -8.41 -13.49 -1.46
N TYR A 56 -7.50 -14.44 -1.65
CA TYR A 56 -6.44 -14.71 -0.68
C TYR A 56 -5.26 -13.77 -0.94
N PHE A 57 -5.06 -12.83 -0.03
CA PHE A 57 -3.97 -11.86 -0.06
C PHE A 57 -3.19 -11.89 1.25
N SER A 58 -2.02 -11.23 1.28
CA SER A 58 -1.23 -11.08 2.50
C SER A 58 -2.09 -10.54 3.64
N VAL A 59 -1.81 -10.96 4.87
CA VAL A 59 -2.58 -10.60 6.09
C VAL A 59 -2.86 -9.10 6.26
N TRP A 60 -2.00 -8.24 5.72
CA TRP A 60 -2.15 -6.78 5.79
C TRP A 60 -3.04 -6.17 4.70
N TRP A 61 -3.52 -6.94 3.72
CA TRP A 61 -4.17 -6.38 2.53
C TRP A 61 -5.47 -5.65 2.85
N GLU A 62 -6.34 -6.21 3.69
CA GLU A 62 -7.59 -5.54 4.10
C GLU A 62 -7.29 -4.21 4.81
N TYR A 63 -6.26 -4.19 5.66
CA TYR A 63 -5.81 -2.96 6.33
C TYR A 63 -5.26 -1.94 5.32
N ALA A 64 -4.47 -2.37 4.33
CA ALA A 64 -3.96 -1.49 3.27
C ALA A 64 -5.09 -0.90 2.41
N ALA A 65 -6.10 -1.72 2.06
CA ALA A 65 -7.25 -1.34 1.26
C ALA A 65 -8.09 -0.21 1.91
N THR A 66 -8.01 -0.03 3.23
CA THR A 66 -8.60 1.14 3.91
C THR A 66 -8.05 2.49 3.42
N SER A 67 -6.92 2.50 2.71
CA SER A 67 -6.32 3.71 2.09
C SER A 67 -6.94 4.08 0.76
N ILE A 68 -7.78 3.20 0.20
CA ILE A 68 -8.49 3.38 -1.05
C ILE A 68 -9.89 3.83 -0.66
N GLY A 69 -10.30 5.05 -0.99
CA GLY A 69 -11.61 5.57 -0.62
C GLY A 69 -12.20 6.43 -1.73
N PHE A 70 -13.51 6.38 -1.88
CA PHE A 70 -14.23 7.09 -2.95
C PHE A 70 -15.04 8.29 -2.45
N THR A 71 -15.49 8.26 -1.20
CA THR A 71 -16.31 9.30 -0.59
C THR A 71 -15.78 9.69 0.79
N ALA A 72 -16.23 10.84 1.31
CA ALA A 72 -15.88 11.26 2.67
C ALA A 72 -16.39 10.26 3.72
N GLU A 73 -17.61 9.76 3.53
CA GLU A 73 -18.22 8.74 4.40
C GLU A 73 -17.41 7.44 4.40
N ASP A 74 -16.97 6.97 3.24
CA ASP A 74 -16.13 5.78 3.12
C ASP A 74 -14.75 6.01 3.78
N ALA A 75 -14.20 7.22 3.69
CA ALA A 75 -12.96 7.57 4.37
C ALA A 75 -13.09 7.55 5.91
N GLU A 76 -14.21 8.04 6.46
CA GLU A 76 -14.54 7.98 7.88
C GLU A 76 -14.72 6.53 8.36
N TRP A 77 -15.50 5.74 7.62
CA TRP A 77 -15.66 4.31 7.87
C TRP A 77 -14.32 3.57 7.88
N LYS A 78 -13.49 3.79 6.87
CA LYS A 78 -12.16 3.17 6.76
C LYS A 78 -11.21 3.62 7.87
N ALA A 79 -11.38 4.83 8.40
CA ALA A 79 -10.64 5.27 9.59
C ALA A 79 -11.02 4.46 10.84
N LEU A 80 -12.31 4.17 11.04
CA LEU A 80 -12.76 3.30 12.13
C LEU A 80 -12.28 1.86 11.94
N LEU A 81 -12.35 1.35 10.71
CA LEU A 81 -11.91 -0.01 10.37
C LEU A 81 -10.41 -0.21 10.66
N ARG A 82 -9.57 0.80 10.38
CA ARG A 82 -8.13 0.77 10.72
C ARG A 82 -7.87 0.61 12.21
N VAL A 83 -8.64 1.27 13.06
CA VAL A 83 -8.50 1.13 14.53
C VAL A 83 -8.73 -0.32 14.96
N ARG A 84 -9.59 -1.06 14.24
CA ARG A 84 -9.91 -2.46 14.54
C ARG A 84 -8.92 -3.46 13.94
N LEU A 85 -8.40 -3.19 12.74
CA LEU A 85 -7.47 -4.07 12.03
C LEU A 85 -5.99 -3.86 12.39
N SER A 86 -5.66 -2.94 13.31
CA SER A 86 -4.32 -2.46 13.70
C SER A 86 -3.14 -3.44 13.59
N GLY A 87 -1.92 -2.93 13.33
CA GLY A 87 -0.68 -3.72 13.36
C GLY A 87 -0.12 -4.10 11.99
N TYR A 88 -0.64 -3.48 10.92
CA TYR A 88 -0.26 -3.74 9.53
C TYR A 88 0.19 -2.46 8.80
N GLU A 89 0.72 -1.50 9.54
CA GLU A 89 1.17 -0.20 9.03
C GLU A 89 2.25 -0.35 7.96
N GLU A 90 3.21 -1.27 8.14
CA GLU A 90 4.26 -1.55 7.16
C GLU A 90 3.69 -2.02 5.82
N GLY A 91 2.72 -2.94 5.84
CA GLY A 91 2.05 -3.43 4.63
C GLY A 91 1.29 -2.34 3.90
N ARG A 92 0.60 -1.48 4.66
CA ARG A 92 -0.07 -0.30 4.11
C ARG A 92 0.89 0.68 3.45
N GLU A 93 1.97 1.05 4.13
CA GLU A 93 2.95 1.99 3.59
C GLU A 93 3.67 1.42 2.37
N PHE A 94 3.97 0.12 2.36
CA PHE A 94 4.50 -0.58 1.19
C PHE A 94 3.53 -0.48 -0.01
N TRP A 95 2.24 -0.74 0.20
CA TRP A 95 1.25 -0.60 -0.88
C TRP A 95 1.16 0.86 -1.38
N ARG A 96 1.17 1.84 -0.48
CA ARG A 96 1.14 3.27 -0.85
C ARG A 96 2.35 3.69 -1.66
N ASP A 97 3.52 3.12 -1.37
CA ASP A 97 4.73 3.36 -2.16
C ASP A 97 4.58 2.81 -3.58
N ILE A 98 4.11 1.57 -3.74
CA ILE A 98 3.82 0.99 -5.06
C ILE A 98 2.80 1.84 -5.81
N TYR A 99 1.74 2.26 -5.12
CA TYR A 99 0.69 3.08 -5.71
C TYR A 99 1.23 4.42 -6.21
N ALA A 100 2.04 5.12 -5.41
CA ALA A 100 2.66 6.39 -5.80
C ALA A 100 3.59 6.21 -7.02
N LEU A 101 4.43 5.17 -7.00
CA LEU A 101 5.32 4.85 -8.13
C LEU A 101 4.56 4.47 -9.41
N SER A 102 3.36 3.87 -9.28
CA SER A 102 2.52 3.52 -10.42
C SER A 102 1.98 4.74 -11.20
N ARG A 103 2.20 5.95 -10.68
CA ARG A 103 1.81 7.21 -11.34
C ARG A 103 2.92 7.82 -12.21
N TYR A 104 4.10 7.21 -12.23
CA TYR A 104 5.22 7.68 -13.06
C TYR A 104 4.80 7.86 -14.54
N PRO A 105 5.24 8.94 -15.22
CA PRO A 105 6.13 10.00 -14.74
C PRO A 105 5.44 11.11 -13.90
N ASN A 106 4.12 11.09 -13.80
CA ASN A 106 3.34 12.11 -13.09
C ASN A 106 3.20 11.77 -11.60
N LEU A 107 4.34 11.77 -10.90
CA LEU A 107 4.40 11.45 -9.48
C LEU A 107 3.76 12.56 -8.62
N ASP A 108 3.14 12.16 -7.52
CA ASP A 108 2.79 13.06 -6.43
C ASP A 108 4.02 13.33 -5.53
N GLU A 109 3.86 14.16 -4.51
CA GLU A 109 4.93 14.50 -3.57
C GLU A 109 5.55 13.25 -2.92
N ARG A 110 4.73 12.25 -2.56
CA ARG A 110 5.22 10.99 -2.00
C ARG A 110 6.05 10.22 -3.01
N GLY A 111 5.55 10.07 -4.23
CA GLY A 111 6.23 9.37 -5.32
C GLY A 111 7.57 10.02 -5.63
N GLN A 112 7.61 11.35 -5.72
CA GLN A 112 8.85 12.09 -5.97
C GLN A 112 9.85 11.91 -4.82
N ALA A 113 9.43 12.11 -3.56
CA ALA A 113 10.29 11.92 -2.41
C ALA A 113 10.84 10.49 -2.30
N LEU A 114 10.02 9.48 -2.64
CA LEU A 114 10.44 8.10 -2.67
C LEU A 114 11.50 7.86 -3.75
N VAL A 115 11.30 8.36 -4.97
CA VAL A 115 12.30 8.26 -6.06
C VAL A 115 13.62 8.91 -5.64
N ASP A 116 13.56 10.13 -5.09
CA ASP A 116 14.75 10.86 -4.64
C ASP A 116 15.49 10.07 -3.55
N SER A 117 14.77 9.50 -2.59
CA SER A 117 15.37 8.67 -1.53
C SER A 117 16.07 7.42 -2.08
N LEU A 118 15.44 6.73 -3.03
CA LEU A 118 15.97 5.50 -3.64
C LEU A 118 17.23 5.77 -4.48
N LEU A 119 17.33 6.97 -5.07
CA LEU A 119 18.50 7.40 -5.82
C LEU A 119 19.60 7.99 -4.92
N CYS A 120 19.22 8.61 -3.80
CA CYS A 120 20.15 9.23 -2.84
C CYS A 120 20.99 8.23 -2.06
N VAL A 121 20.50 7.00 -1.79
CA VAL A 121 21.27 5.90 -1.14
C VAL A 121 22.64 5.66 -1.81
N LYS A 122 22.79 6.06 -3.07
CA LYS A 122 24.05 6.03 -3.81
C LYS A 122 25.15 6.94 -3.20
N GLN A 123 24.83 8.09 -2.63
CA GLN A 123 25.84 9.05 -2.16
C GLN A 123 26.56 8.62 -0.88
N ALA A 124 25.87 7.91 0.02
CA ALA A 124 26.48 7.45 1.28
C ALA A 124 27.38 6.22 1.07
N ALA A 125 26.95 5.24 0.27
CA ALA A 125 27.69 4.00 0.04
C ALA A 125 28.92 4.18 -0.87
N ASP A 126 28.85 5.06 -1.87
CA ASP A 126 29.98 5.36 -2.76
C ASP A 126 31.02 6.28 -2.08
N GLY A 127 30.63 7.04 -1.05
CA GLY A 127 31.51 7.95 -0.29
C GLY A 127 32.38 7.27 0.77
N GLU A 128 31.91 6.16 1.37
CA GLU A 128 32.69 5.39 2.35
C GLU A 128 33.89 4.67 1.69
N LEU A 129 33.72 4.17 0.47
CA LEU A 129 34.78 3.50 -0.30
C LEU A 129 35.87 4.45 -0.82
N ALA A 130 35.60 5.76 -0.91
CA ALA A 130 36.55 6.76 -1.39
C ALA A 130 37.47 7.34 -0.29
N SER A 131 37.25 6.99 0.99
CA SER A 131 38.00 7.55 2.13
C SER A 131 39.06 6.59 2.73
N THR A 132 39.16 5.37 2.22
CA THR A 132 40.14 4.36 2.67
C THR A 132 41.26 4.09 1.64
N GLY A 133 41.51 5.02 0.72
CA GLY A 133 42.56 4.93 -0.31
C GLY A 133 43.70 5.91 -0.09
#